data_AF-A0AAD4QCF8-F1
#
_entry.id   AF-A0AAD4QCF8-F1
#
_cell.length_a   1.000
_cell.length_b   1.000
_cell.length_c   1.000
_cell.angle_alpha   90.00
_cell.angle_beta   90.00
_cell.angle_gamma   90.00
#
_symmetry.space_group_name_H-M   'P 1'
#
loop_
_entity.id
_entity.type
_entity.pdbx_description
1 polymer ?
#
loop_
_entity_poly.entity_id
_entity_poly.type
_entity_poly.pdbx_seq_one_letter_code
_entity_poly.pdbx_strand_id
1 'polypeptide(L)'
;MDHNPVPIASSSHGRVSGKPWKSQKTATARSHLPPALKSKSFSDRMEKASKALAIKKLQAELKEEKEAEIQRRREVTLERRKATEERKRAEELKSQLGSRKAARLRRRAGRTKKMVH
;
A
#
# COMPACT_ATOMS: atom_id res chain seq x y z
N MET A 1 68.64 5.84 -27.76
CA MET A 1 67.43 6.62 -27.48
C MET A 1 66.63 6.61 -28.76
N ASP A 2 65.76 5.62 -28.92
CA ASP A 2 65.09 5.36 -30.19
C ASP A 2 64.01 6.42 -30.44
N HIS A 3 64.21 7.22 -31.48
CA HIS A 3 63.26 8.25 -31.91
C HIS A 3 62.17 7.61 -32.77
N ASN A 4 61.22 6.95 -32.12
CA ASN A 4 60.05 6.42 -32.80
C ASN A 4 59.07 7.58 -33.09
N PRO A 5 58.75 7.90 -34.36
CA PRO A 5 57.92 9.06 -34.68
C PRO A 5 56.48 8.87 -34.17
N VAL A 6 55.99 9.83 -33.39
CA VAL A 6 54.59 9.84 -32.91
C VAL A 6 53.68 10.20 -34.09
N PRO A 7 52.75 9.33 -34.50
CA PRO A 7 51.86 9.59 -35.62
C PRO A 7 50.95 10.78 -35.31
N ILE A 8 50.97 11.80 -36.18
CA ILE A 8 50.11 12.98 -36.07
C ILE A 8 48.74 12.64 -36.66
N ALA A 9 47.68 12.78 -35.87
CA ALA A 9 46.31 12.47 -36.30
C ALA A 9 45.78 13.50 -37.31
N SER A 10 45.11 13.03 -38.37
CA SER A 10 44.46 13.87 -39.38
C SER A 10 43.37 14.73 -38.74
N SER A 11 43.48 16.06 -38.87
CA SER A 11 42.43 16.97 -38.40
C SER A 11 41.14 16.74 -39.19
N SER A 12 39.99 16.57 -38.52
CA SER A 12 38.71 16.54 -39.21
C SER A 12 38.45 17.90 -39.87
N HIS A 13 38.59 17.95 -41.20
CA HIS A 13 38.27 19.12 -42.04
C HIS A 13 38.93 20.44 -41.60
N GLY A 14 40.13 20.40 -41.00
CA GLY A 14 40.87 21.59 -40.58
C GLY A 14 40.27 22.39 -39.40
N ARG A 15 39.19 21.90 -38.77
CA ARG A 15 38.44 22.64 -37.73
C ARG A 15 38.99 22.48 -36.31
N VAL A 16 39.88 21.51 -36.10
CA VAL A 16 40.49 21.24 -34.80
C VAL A 16 41.99 21.34 -34.96
N SER A 17 42.64 22.15 -34.12
CA SER A 17 44.09 22.29 -34.14
C SER A 17 44.71 20.90 -33.98
N GLY A 18 45.36 20.38 -35.04
CA GLY A 18 46.08 19.09 -35.06
C GLY A 18 47.36 19.11 -34.23
N LYS A 19 47.35 19.86 -33.13
CA LYS A 19 48.48 20.03 -32.21
C LYS A 19 48.71 18.69 -31.50
N PRO A 20 49.93 18.13 -31.54
CA PRO A 20 50.21 16.78 -31.04
C PRO A 20 49.99 16.62 -29.53
N TRP A 21 49.91 17.72 -28.77
CA TRP A 21 49.64 17.71 -27.33
C TRP A 21 48.15 17.72 -26.95
N LYS A 22 47.23 17.72 -27.91
CA LYS A 22 45.78 17.68 -27.64
C LYS A 22 45.26 16.26 -27.85
N SER A 23 44.55 15.73 -26.85
CA SER A 23 43.89 14.44 -26.94
C SER A 23 42.73 14.46 -27.94
N GLN A 24 42.48 13.32 -28.60
CA GLN A 24 41.38 13.15 -29.54
C GLN A 24 40.04 13.20 -28.81
N LYS A 25 39.15 14.11 -29.23
CA LYS A 25 37.79 14.18 -28.71
C LYS A 25 36.99 12.99 -29.23
N THR A 26 36.50 12.13 -28.34
CA THR A 26 35.55 11.05 -28.66
C THR A 26 34.15 11.43 -28.18
N ALA A 27 33.11 10.83 -28.75
CA ALA A 27 31.73 11.04 -28.29
C ALA A 27 31.61 10.59 -26.82
N THR A 28 31.15 11.48 -25.95
CA THR A 28 30.93 11.16 -24.53
C THR A 28 29.78 10.15 -24.40
N ALA A 29 30.11 8.89 -24.13
CA ALA A 29 29.12 7.87 -23.81
C ALA A 29 28.50 8.17 -22.43
N ARG A 30 27.26 8.68 -22.40
CA ARG A 30 26.54 8.97 -21.16
C ARG A 30 25.95 7.68 -20.56
N SER A 31 26.74 6.96 -19.77
CA SER A 31 26.35 5.72 -19.09
C SER A 31 25.19 5.90 -18.09
N HIS A 32 25.10 7.08 -17.47
CA HIS A 32 24.12 7.43 -16.43
C HIS A 32 22.71 7.71 -16.95
N LEU A 33 22.46 7.64 -18.27
CA LEU A 33 21.11 7.86 -18.77
C LEU A 33 20.16 6.76 -18.27
N PRO A 34 18.95 7.12 -17.80
CA PRO A 34 17.95 6.14 -17.40
C PRO A 34 17.52 5.28 -18.61
N PRO A 35 17.14 4.01 -18.39
CA PRO A 35 16.79 3.07 -19.47
C PRO A 35 15.67 3.58 -20.40
N ALA A 36 14.76 4.39 -19.89
CA ALA A 36 13.70 5.02 -20.67
C ALA A 36 14.26 5.97 -21.74
N LEU A 37 15.32 6.72 -21.44
CA LEU A 37 16.01 7.63 -22.38
C LEU A 37 17.00 6.90 -23.28
N LYS A 38 17.37 5.65 -22.94
CA LYS A 38 18.20 4.78 -23.79
C LYS A 38 17.41 4.09 -24.91
N SER A 39 16.07 4.15 -24.88
CA SER A 39 15.21 3.60 -25.93
C SER A 39 15.33 4.41 -27.23
N LYS A 40 15.55 3.73 -28.36
CA LYS A 40 15.72 4.37 -29.66
C LYS A 40 14.39 4.75 -30.32
N SER A 41 13.32 3.99 -30.06
CA SER A 41 11.98 4.21 -30.65
C SER A 41 10.98 4.74 -29.61
N PHE A 42 9.99 5.50 -30.09
CA PHE A 42 8.86 5.94 -29.28
C PHE A 42 7.89 4.78 -28.97
N SER A 43 7.73 3.83 -29.90
CA SER A 43 6.90 2.63 -29.73
C SER A 43 7.30 1.84 -28.48
N ASP A 44 8.60 1.59 -28.29
CA ASP A 44 9.10 0.83 -27.14
C ASP A 44 8.81 1.52 -25.81
N ARG A 45 8.78 2.87 -25.80
CA ARG A 45 8.39 3.64 -24.61
C ARG A 45 6.90 3.50 -24.33
N MET A 46 6.08 3.58 -25.37
CA MET A 46 4.62 3.42 -25.24
C MET A 46 4.24 2.02 -24.77
N GLU A 47 4.87 0.98 -25.30
CA GLU A 47 4.65 -0.39 -24.83
C GLU A 47 5.02 -0.55 -23.35
N LYS A 48 6.17 -0.04 -22.92
CA LYS A 48 6.59 -0.09 -21.51
C LYS A 48 5.61 0.67 -20.61
N ALA A 49 5.16 1.85 -21.04
CA ALA A 49 4.18 2.63 -20.30
C ALA A 49 2.85 1.89 -20.17
N SER A 50 2.34 1.30 -21.27
CA SER A 50 1.10 0.52 -21.27
C SER A 50 1.18 -0.70 -20.35
N LYS A 51 2.29 -1.44 -20.37
CA LYS A 51 2.54 -2.58 -19.47
C LYS A 51 2.57 -2.13 -18.01
N ALA A 52 3.26 -1.02 -17.71
CA ALA A 52 3.31 -0.48 -16.35
C ALA A 52 1.93 -0.04 -15.84
N LEU A 53 1.11 0.56 -16.70
CA LEU A 53 -0.27 0.94 -16.38
C LEU A 53 -1.15 -0.29 -16.12
N ALA A 54 -1.04 -1.33 -16.97
CA ALA A 54 -1.76 -2.58 -16.77
C ALA A 54 -1.39 -3.26 -15.44
N ILE A 55 -0.09 -3.31 -15.10
CA ILE A 55 0.38 -3.86 -13.82
C ILE A 55 -0.17 -3.06 -12.63
N LYS A 56 -0.15 -1.72 -12.70
CA LYS A 56 -0.68 -0.86 -11.63
C LYS A 56 -2.19 -1.04 -11.45
N LYS A 57 -2.93 -1.17 -12.55
CA LYS A 57 -4.37 -1.42 -12.52
C LYS A 57 -4.67 -2.74 -11.82
N LEU A 58 -4.01 -3.82 -12.23
CA LEU A 58 -4.15 -5.13 -11.62
C LEU A 58 -3.75 -5.13 -10.13
N GLN A 59 -2.69 -4.40 -9.77
CA GLN A 59 -2.29 -4.24 -8.38
C GLN A 59 -3.36 -3.53 -7.54
N ALA A 60 -4.02 -2.51 -8.10
CA ALA A 60 -5.10 -1.79 -7.42
C ALA A 60 -6.32 -2.68 -7.20
N GLU A 61 -6.75 -3.41 -8.24
CA GLU A 61 -7.87 -4.35 -8.18
C GLU A 61 -7.65 -5.42 -7.11
N LEU A 62 -6.48 -6.08 -7.10
CA LEU A 62 -6.15 -7.10 -6.09
C LEU A 62 -6.11 -6.54 -4.66
N LYS A 63 -5.66 -5.29 -4.49
CA LYS A 63 -5.61 -4.64 -3.18
C LYS A 63 -7.02 -4.32 -2.69
N GLU A 64 -7.86 -3.78 -3.57
CA GLU A 64 -9.25 -3.45 -3.25
C GLU A 64 -10.05 -4.70 -2.89
N GLU A 65 -9.94 -5.78 -3.66
CA GLU A 65 -10.59 -7.06 -3.36
C GLU A 65 -10.18 -7.61 -1.99
N LYS A 66 -8.88 -7.55 -1.68
CA LYS A 66 -8.35 -7.98 -0.39
C LYS A 66 -8.88 -7.13 0.77
N GLU A 67 -8.90 -5.81 0.60
CA GLU A 67 -9.39 -4.89 1.63
C GLU A 67 -10.91 -5.06 1.85
N ALA A 68 -11.69 -5.23 0.79
CA ALA A 68 -13.12 -5.49 0.86
C ALA A 68 -13.43 -6.79 1.61
N GLU A 69 -12.70 -7.87 1.36
CA GLU A 69 -12.89 -9.14 2.07
C GLU A 69 -12.53 -9.02 3.56
N ILE A 70 -11.46 -8.30 3.89
CA ILE A 70 -11.09 -8.03 5.29
C ILE A 70 -12.18 -7.22 5.99
N GLN A 71 -12.72 -6.19 5.32
CA GLN A 71 -13.80 -5.36 5.85
C GLN A 71 -15.06 -6.18 6.10
N ARG A 72 -15.51 -6.99 5.14
CA ARG A 72 -16.67 -7.89 5.29
C ARG A 72 -16.52 -8.80 6.51
N ARG A 73 -15.35 -9.43 6.70
CA ARG A 73 -15.11 -10.29 7.87
C ARG A 73 -15.18 -9.53 9.19
N ARG A 74 -14.66 -8.29 9.22
CA ARG A 74 -14.72 -7.42 10.39
C ARG A 74 -16.16 -7.02 10.70
N GLU A 75 -16.92 -6.61 9.69
CA GLU A 75 -18.33 -6.22 9.82
C GLU A 75 -19.17 -7.37 10.37
N VAL A 76 -19.07 -8.57 9.78
CA VAL A 76 -19.79 -9.76 10.28
C VAL A 76 -19.45 -10.07 11.74
N THR A 77 -18.18 -9.97 12.11
CA THR A 77 -17.75 -10.22 13.50
C THR A 77 -18.31 -9.18 14.46
N LEU A 78 -18.28 -7.92 14.04
CA LEU A 78 -18.78 -6.79 14.81
C LEU A 78 -20.30 -6.84 14.97
N GLU A 79 -21.04 -7.23 13.94
CA GLU A 79 -22.48 -7.47 13.98
C GLU A 79 -22.84 -8.61 14.93
N ARG A 80 -22.12 -9.74 14.86
CA ARG A 80 -22.32 -10.85 15.81
C ARG A 80 -22.09 -10.41 17.24
N ARG A 81 -21.04 -9.64 17.48
CA ARG A 81 -20.74 -9.10 18.82
C ARG A 81 -21.86 -8.18 19.30
N LYS A 82 -22.29 -7.22 18.48
CA LYS A 82 -23.41 -6.31 18.80
C LYS A 82 -24.69 -7.07 19.12
N ALA A 83 -25.08 -8.03 18.30
CA ALA A 83 -26.28 -8.84 18.54
C ALA A 83 -26.22 -9.60 19.87
N THR A 84 -25.05 -10.15 20.24
CA THR A 84 -24.89 -10.81 21.55
C THR A 84 -24.92 -9.83 22.72
N GLU A 85 -24.34 -8.65 22.57
CA GLU A 85 -24.33 -7.61 23.60
C GLU A 85 -25.74 -7.05 23.83
N GLU A 86 -26.50 -6.81 22.76
CA GLU A 86 -27.90 -6.38 22.82
C GLU A 86 -28.79 -7.42 23.49
N ARG A 87 -28.62 -8.70 23.13
CA ARG A 87 -29.34 -9.80 23.79
C ARG A 87 -29.03 -9.86 25.29
N LYS A 88 -27.75 -9.77 25.67
CA LYS A 88 -27.34 -9.75 27.09
C LYS A 88 -27.96 -8.57 27.84
N ARG A 89 -27.92 -7.37 27.26
CA ARG A 89 -28.56 -6.18 27.85
C ARG A 89 -30.07 -6.38 28.04
N ALA A 90 -30.75 -6.96 27.06
CA ALA A 90 -32.18 -7.23 27.16
C ALA A 90 -32.50 -8.26 28.27
N GLU A 91 -31.69 -9.32 28.40
CA GLU A 91 -31.81 -10.33 29.45
C GLU A 91 -31.53 -9.74 30.84
N GLU A 92 -30.51 -8.90 30.97
CA GLU A 92 -30.19 -8.16 32.21
C GLU A 92 -31.34 -7.23 32.61
N LEU A 93 -31.86 -6.42 31.69
CA LEU A 93 -33.01 -5.54 31.96
C LEU A 93 -34.25 -6.34 32.36
N LYS A 94 -34.53 -7.46 31.68
CA LYS A 94 -35.64 -8.35 32.02
C LYS A 94 -35.49 -8.91 33.43
N SER A 95 -34.29 -9.37 33.80
CA SER A 95 -34.02 -9.89 35.14
C SER A 95 -34.14 -8.81 36.23
N GLN A 96 -33.67 -7.59 35.96
CA GLN A 96 -33.83 -6.44 36.86
C GLN A 96 -35.30 -6.07 37.05
N LEU A 97 -36.10 -6.05 35.99
CA LEU A 97 -37.54 -5.79 36.09
C LEU A 97 -38.26 -6.90 36.87
N GLY A 98 -37.90 -8.16 36.61
CA GLY A 98 -38.40 -9.33 37.34
C GLY A 98 -38.10 -9.23 38.85
N SER A 99 -36.86 -8.90 39.22
CA SER A 99 -36.45 -8.75 40.62
C SER A 99 -37.15 -7.57 41.30
N ARG A 100 -37.31 -6.43 40.61
CA ARG A 100 -38.06 -5.26 41.11
C ARG A 100 -39.53 -5.57 41.32
N LYS A 101 -40.16 -6.33 40.41
CA LYS A 101 -41.55 -6.78 40.56
C LYS A 101 -41.70 -7.75 41.74
N ALA A 102 -40.80 -8.73 41.86
CA ALA A 102 -40.78 -9.66 42.99
C ALA A 102 -40.60 -8.93 44.33
N ALA A 103 -39.69 -7.95 44.40
CA ALA A 103 -39.49 -7.12 45.58
C ALA A 103 -40.76 -6.32 45.95
N ARG A 104 -41.47 -5.77 44.96
CA ARG A 104 -42.75 -5.06 45.18
C ARG A 104 -43.82 -5.98 45.77
N LEU A 105 -43.96 -7.19 45.24
CA LEU A 105 -44.91 -8.19 45.77
C LEU A 105 -44.55 -8.60 47.20
N ARG A 106 -43.25 -8.82 47.49
CA ARG A 106 -42.77 -9.12 48.86
C ARG A 106 -43.12 -8.01 49.85
N ARG A 107 -42.97 -6.73 49.45
CA ARG A 107 -43.37 -5.58 50.29
C ARG A 107 -44.87 -5.54 50.52
N ARG A 108 -45.68 -5.76 49.46
CA ARG A 108 -47.15 -5.77 49.55
C ARG A 108 -47.67 -6.90 50.45
N ALA A 109 -47.01 -8.06 50.45
CA ALA A 109 -47.36 -9.19 51.29
C ALA A 109 -47.03 -8.98 52.78
N GLY A 110 -46.46 -7.84 53.17
CA GLY A 110 -46.18 -7.51 54.59
C GLY A 110 -45.21 -8.48 55.28
N ARG A 111 -44.48 -9.30 54.51
CA ARG A 111 -43.63 -10.38 55.02
C ARG A 111 -42.38 -9.76 55.66
N THR A 112 -42.38 -9.65 56.99
CA THR A 112 -41.24 -9.13 57.75
C THR A 112 -40.13 -10.19 57.79
N LYS A 113 -38.87 -9.75 57.80
CA LYS A 113 -37.67 -10.60 57.86
C LYS A 113 -37.48 -11.25 59.25
N LYS A 114 -38.55 -11.49 60.02
CA LYS A 114 -38.48 -12.28 61.26
C LYS A 114 -38.66 -13.75 60.86
N MET A 115 -37.57 -14.52 60.94
CA MET A 115 -37.70 -15.98 60.95
C MET A 115 -38.30 -16.36 62.31
N VAL A 116 -39.45 -17.03 62.30
CA VAL A 116 -39.95 -17.76 63.47
C VAL A 116 -39.14 -19.05 63.51
N HIS A 117 -38.51 -19.32 64.66
CA HIS A 117 -37.73 -20.53 64.90
C HIS A 117 -38.64 -21.73 65.15
#